data_AF-A0A7K2YKH5-F1
#
_entry.id   AF-A0A7K2YKH5-F1
#
_cell.length_a   1.000
_cell.length_b   1.000
_cell.length_c   1.000
_cell.angle_alpha   90.00
_cell.angle_beta   90.00
_cell.angle_gamma   90.00
#
_symmetry.space_group_name_H-M   'P 1'
#
loop_
_entity.id
_entity.type
_entity.pdbx_description
1 polymer ?
#
loop_
_entity_poly.entity_id
_entity_poly.type
_entity_poly.pdbx_seq_one_letter_code
_entity_poly.pdbx_strand_id
1 'polypeptide(L)'
;MARIATGGLPVIVSAALTEFFILARTPNPGTVEPEQVTGALPEYGTDAWRRPWQPLYLMWKAGYTPPAYEEDGRACRRFDGTRYRWTGEGRIPEHVEVTGRQILTPSAGHALAGQIDNYAAHRADLPRDLMRRLREDARRKDLLSQTLDGFGATLKQREPGAARRPPRSVEALVDRTDSPAPVPGTPPKYGGQPWKDSVFHELRAGQMAFTRLSVVDRFGRAVNLIDDELHFEPVRPGPMTPDHPIDARP
;
A
#
# COMPACT_ATOMS: atom_id res chain seq x y z
N MET A 1 21.94 -8.48 -54.15
CA MET A 1 22.33 -9.23 -52.94
C MET A 1 23.23 -8.32 -52.12
N ALA A 2 22.81 -7.85 -50.94
CA ALA A 2 23.66 -6.99 -50.09
C ALA A 2 24.47 -7.88 -49.15
N ARG A 3 25.79 -7.71 -49.10
CA ARG A 3 26.70 -8.43 -48.18
C ARG A 3 27.19 -7.45 -47.11
N ILE A 4 26.96 -7.79 -45.84
CA ILE A 4 27.55 -7.07 -44.70
C ILE A 4 28.90 -7.75 -44.42
N ALA A 5 29.98 -6.97 -44.41
CA ALA A 5 31.29 -7.47 -44.05
C ALA A 5 31.33 -7.70 -42.53
N THR A 6 31.24 -8.96 -42.10
CA THR A 6 31.30 -9.37 -40.69
C THR A 6 32.68 -9.88 -40.26
N GLY A 7 33.70 -9.70 -41.12
CA GLY A 7 35.06 -10.16 -40.86
C GLY A 7 35.65 -9.52 -39.60
N GLY A 8 36.05 -10.35 -38.63
CA GLY A 8 36.69 -9.93 -37.39
C GLY A 8 35.75 -9.65 -36.21
N LEU A 9 34.43 -9.77 -36.39
CA LEU A 9 33.47 -9.62 -35.29
C LEU A 9 33.23 -10.94 -34.55
N PRO A 10 33.02 -10.91 -33.22
CA PRO A 10 32.58 -12.08 -32.47
C PRO A 10 31.30 -12.67 -33.07
N VAL A 11 31.20 -14.00 -33.10
CA VAL A 11 30.07 -14.75 -33.70
C VAL A 11 28.69 -14.21 -33.28
N ILE A 12 28.55 -13.82 -32.01
CA ILE A 12 27.28 -13.33 -31.48
C ILE A 12 26.86 -11.96 -32.06
N VAL A 13 27.84 -11.12 -32.40
CA VAL A 13 27.62 -9.80 -32.99
C VAL A 13 27.22 -9.94 -34.46
N SER A 14 27.85 -10.87 -35.17
CA SER A 14 27.51 -11.18 -36.57
C SER A 14 26.09 -11.77 -36.71
N ALA A 15 25.68 -12.63 -35.76
CA ALA A 15 24.33 -13.18 -35.71
C ALA A 15 23.29 -12.08 -35.44
N ALA A 16 23.52 -11.24 -34.43
CA ALA A 16 22.62 -10.13 -34.10
C ALA A 16 22.51 -9.11 -35.25
N LEU A 17 23.63 -8.75 -35.90
CA LEU A 17 23.62 -7.79 -37.02
C LEU A 17 22.81 -8.30 -38.23
N THR A 18 22.82 -9.61 -38.47
CA THR A 18 22.00 -10.22 -39.53
C THR A 18 20.51 -10.12 -39.19
N GLU A 19 20.16 -10.36 -37.93
CA GLU A 19 18.79 -10.28 -37.42
C GLU A 19 18.25 -8.83 -37.48
N PHE A 20 19.04 -7.84 -37.05
CA PHE A 20 18.69 -6.43 -37.16
C PHE A 20 18.64 -5.94 -38.61
N PHE A 21 19.43 -6.50 -39.52
CA PHE A 21 19.37 -6.14 -40.94
C PHE A 21 18.09 -6.64 -41.62
N ILE A 22 17.55 -7.79 -41.20
CA ILE A 22 16.24 -8.28 -41.63
C ILE A 22 15.14 -7.33 -41.13
N LEU A 23 15.22 -6.90 -39.86
CA LEU A 23 14.28 -5.95 -39.26
C LEU A 23 14.39 -4.52 -39.86
N ALA A 24 15.58 -4.09 -40.29
CA ALA A 24 15.79 -2.76 -40.88
C ALA A 24 15.33 -2.67 -42.35
N ARG A 25 15.04 -3.79 -43.01
CA ARG A 25 14.58 -3.86 -44.40
C ARG A 25 13.07 -3.76 -44.59
N THR A 26 12.33 -3.35 -43.56
CA THR A 26 10.95 -2.87 -43.70
C THR A 26 10.88 -1.34 -43.68
N PRO A 27 11.31 -0.62 -44.74
CA PRO A 27 10.88 0.76 -44.98
C PRO A 27 9.62 0.82 -45.86
N ASN A 28 8.82 -0.26 -45.93
CA ASN A 28 7.59 -0.26 -46.72
C ASN A 28 6.37 -0.27 -45.77
N PRO A 29 5.55 0.80 -45.73
CA PRO A 29 4.35 0.88 -44.90
C PRO A 29 3.17 0.03 -45.43
N GLY A 30 3.41 -0.84 -46.42
CA GLY A 30 2.42 -1.78 -46.94
C GLY A 30 2.52 -3.13 -46.24
N THR A 31 1.37 -3.76 -46.01
CA THR A 31 1.24 -5.14 -45.51
C THR A 31 2.14 -6.06 -46.33
N VAL A 32 3.17 -6.64 -45.71
CA VAL A 32 4.02 -7.65 -46.36
C VAL A 32 3.27 -8.97 -46.27
N GLU A 33 2.87 -9.52 -47.42
CA GLU A 33 2.24 -10.83 -47.48
C GLU A 33 3.24 -11.90 -47.00
N PRO A 34 2.84 -12.84 -46.12
CA PRO A 34 3.74 -13.85 -45.52
C PRO A 34 4.53 -14.66 -46.55
N GLU A 35 3.99 -14.82 -47.75
CA GLU A 35 4.55 -15.56 -48.88
C GLU A 35 5.83 -14.93 -49.47
N GLN A 36 6.09 -13.65 -49.16
CA GLN A 36 7.23 -12.90 -49.71
C GLN A 36 8.47 -12.89 -48.79
N VAL A 37 8.38 -13.53 -47.61
CA VAL A 37 9.47 -13.58 -46.62
C VAL A 37 10.08 -14.98 -46.58
N THR A 38 11.22 -15.16 -47.25
CA THR A 38 12.05 -16.37 -47.12
C THR A 38 12.91 -16.30 -45.86
N GLY A 39 12.45 -16.93 -44.78
CA GLY A 39 13.19 -17.13 -43.53
C GLY A 39 12.32 -17.84 -42.48
N ALA A 40 12.91 -18.72 -41.67
CA ALA A 40 12.20 -19.26 -40.50
C ALA A 40 12.13 -18.17 -39.42
N LEU A 41 10.94 -17.92 -38.88
CA LEU A 41 10.80 -17.09 -37.69
C LEU A 41 11.61 -17.74 -36.55
N PRO A 42 12.33 -16.95 -35.73
CA PRO A 42 13.01 -17.50 -34.57
C PRO A 42 11.99 -18.17 -33.63
N GLU A 43 12.38 -19.26 -32.97
CA GLU A 43 11.51 -19.99 -32.03
C GLU A 43 11.05 -19.11 -30.85
N TYR A 44 11.81 -18.06 -30.55
CA TYR A 44 11.55 -17.11 -29.47
C TYR A 44 11.55 -15.67 -29.98
N GLY A 45 10.82 -14.78 -29.31
CA GLY A 45 10.86 -13.33 -29.61
C GLY A 45 9.99 -12.88 -30.79
N THR A 46 9.15 -13.76 -31.34
CA THR A 46 8.15 -13.44 -32.37
C THR A 46 6.94 -12.69 -31.81
N ASP A 47 6.71 -12.80 -30.50
CA ASP A 47 5.68 -12.03 -29.82
C ASP A 47 6.10 -10.57 -29.68
N ALA A 48 5.16 -9.66 -29.94
CA ALA A 48 5.36 -8.25 -29.65
C ALA A 48 5.75 -8.08 -28.17
N TRP A 49 6.96 -7.56 -27.91
CA TRP A 49 7.44 -7.36 -26.56
C TRP A 49 6.45 -6.51 -25.76
N ARG A 50 5.98 -7.08 -24.64
CA ARG A 50 5.15 -6.37 -23.66
C ARG A 50 5.97 -6.08 -22.43
N ARG A 51 5.94 -4.83 -21.97
CA ARG A 51 6.57 -4.41 -20.71
C ARG A 51 6.06 -5.30 -19.57
N PRO A 52 6.92 -6.04 -18.83
CA PRO A 52 6.47 -6.89 -17.73
C PRO A 52 5.89 -6.02 -16.61
N TRP A 53 4.76 -6.43 -16.03
CA TRP A 53 4.16 -5.75 -14.88
C TRP A 53 5.06 -5.94 -13.65
N GLN A 54 5.47 -4.83 -13.03
CA GLN A 54 6.41 -4.85 -11.89
C GLN A 54 5.94 -3.88 -10.80
N PRO A 55 4.95 -4.28 -9.98
CA PRO A 55 4.43 -3.49 -8.86
C PRO A 55 5.54 -2.91 -8.00
N LEU A 56 5.45 -1.61 -7.71
CA LEU A 56 6.46 -0.92 -6.91
C LEU A 56 5.83 -0.13 -5.77
N TYR A 57 4.74 0.59 -6.03
CA TYR A 57 4.10 1.43 -5.02
C TYR A 57 2.66 0.99 -4.77
N LEU A 58 2.26 1.06 -3.50
CA LEU A 58 0.86 1.16 -3.11
C LEU A 58 0.57 2.62 -2.79
N MET A 59 -0.39 3.19 -3.50
CA MET A 59 -0.96 4.50 -3.23
C MET A 59 -2.36 4.29 -2.67
N TRP A 60 -2.64 4.95 -1.56
CA TRP A 60 -3.92 4.76 -0.88
C TRP A 60 -4.43 6.08 -0.29
N LYS A 61 -5.75 6.16 -0.20
CA LYS A 61 -6.50 7.21 0.46
C LYS A 61 -7.67 6.55 1.16
N ALA A 62 -7.91 6.94 2.41
CA ALA A 62 -9.00 6.43 3.22
C ALA A 62 -9.69 7.58 3.96
N GLY A 63 -11.00 7.47 4.11
CA GLY A 63 -11.76 8.25 5.08
C GLY A 63 -11.75 7.51 6.41
N TYR A 64 -11.41 8.21 7.49
CA TYR A 64 -11.48 7.69 8.86
C TYR A 64 -12.51 8.47 9.68
N THR A 65 -13.51 7.76 10.19
CA THR A 65 -14.59 8.33 11.00
C THR A 65 -14.48 7.83 12.43
N PRO A 66 -13.96 8.64 13.36
CA PRO A 66 -13.89 8.29 14.77
C PRO A 66 -15.24 8.56 15.47
N PRO A 67 -15.95 7.57 16.03
CA PRO A 67 -17.03 7.83 16.96
C PRO A 67 -16.52 8.60 18.18
N ALA A 68 -17.34 9.52 18.67
CA ALA A 68 -17.05 10.30 19.87
C ALA A 68 -16.76 9.39 21.06
N TYR A 69 -15.82 9.82 21.92
CA TYR A 69 -15.60 9.20 23.22
C TYR A 69 -16.60 9.74 24.25
N GLU A 70 -16.77 11.06 24.24
CA GLU A 70 -17.67 11.82 25.10
C GLU A 70 -18.32 12.93 24.25
N GLU A 71 -19.58 13.22 24.52
CA GLU A 71 -20.32 14.35 23.95
C GLU A 71 -21.10 15.03 25.08
N ASP A 72 -20.95 16.35 25.24
CA ASP A 72 -21.64 17.16 26.25
C ASP A 72 -21.56 16.60 27.70
N GLY A 73 -20.41 16.06 28.11
CA GLY A 73 -20.24 15.47 29.45
C GLY A 73 -20.72 14.03 29.58
N ARG A 74 -21.25 13.43 28.51
CA ARG A 74 -21.79 12.06 28.49
C ARG A 74 -20.86 11.14 27.69
N ALA A 75 -20.40 10.07 28.33
CA ALA A 75 -19.63 9.04 27.66
C ALA A 75 -20.47 8.29 26.62
N CYS A 76 -19.99 8.27 25.36
CA CYS A 76 -20.58 7.51 24.26
C CYS A 76 -20.11 6.04 24.25
N ARG A 77 -19.30 5.65 25.23
CA ARG A 77 -18.78 4.29 25.40
C ARG A 77 -19.05 3.79 26.80
N ARG A 78 -19.36 2.50 26.92
CA ARG A 78 -19.62 1.82 28.18
C ARG A 78 -18.63 0.68 28.40
N PHE A 79 -18.04 0.61 29.59
CA PHE A 79 -17.23 -0.52 30.00
C PHE A 79 -18.14 -1.70 30.40
N ASP A 80 -17.93 -2.87 29.82
CA ASP A 80 -18.74 -4.07 30.06
C ASP A 80 -18.14 -5.06 31.07
N GLY A 81 -17.08 -4.65 31.77
CA GLY A 81 -16.29 -5.52 32.67
C GLY A 81 -15.02 -6.07 32.02
N THR A 82 -14.95 -6.09 30.68
CA THR A 82 -13.75 -6.52 29.93
C THR A 82 -13.22 -5.47 28.98
N ARG A 83 -14.11 -4.70 28.35
CA ARG A 83 -13.75 -3.74 27.29
C ARG A 83 -14.76 -2.61 27.22
N TYR A 84 -14.35 -1.53 26.58
CA TYR A 84 -15.26 -0.45 26.19
C TYR A 84 -15.98 -0.83 24.91
N ARG A 85 -17.31 -0.73 24.92
CA ARG A 85 -18.17 -0.86 23.75
C ARG A 85 -18.80 0.49 23.43
N TRP A 86 -18.94 0.77 22.13
CA TRP A 86 -19.65 1.96 21.69
C TRP A 86 -21.16 1.73 21.83
N THR A 87 -21.87 2.67 22.45
CA THR A 87 -23.31 2.53 22.72
C THR A 87 -24.18 2.84 21.48
N GLY A 88 -23.57 3.39 20.41
CA GLY A 88 -24.30 3.91 19.26
C GLY A 88 -24.79 5.35 19.43
N GLU A 89 -24.47 5.97 20.57
CA GLU A 89 -24.75 7.37 20.86
C GLU A 89 -23.55 8.25 20.45
N GLY A 90 -23.79 9.55 20.32
CA GLY A 90 -22.77 10.52 19.91
C GLY A 90 -22.97 11.02 18.49
N ARG A 91 -22.74 12.31 18.24
CA ARG A 91 -22.62 12.81 16.86
C ARG A 91 -21.46 12.10 16.16
N ILE A 92 -21.74 11.58 14.97
CA ILE A 92 -20.71 11.06 14.07
C ILE A 92 -20.01 12.28 13.43
N PRO A 93 -18.71 12.49 13.66
CA PRO A 93 -17.99 13.62 13.08
C PRO A 93 -17.76 13.41 11.59
N GLU A 94 -17.36 14.48 10.91
CA GLU A 94 -16.87 14.39 9.54
C GLU A 94 -15.63 13.48 9.48
N HIS A 95 -15.49 12.73 8.38
CA HIS A 95 -14.36 11.83 8.22
C HIS A 95 -13.06 12.62 8.04
N VAL A 96 -11.98 12.13 8.66
CA VAL A 96 -10.63 12.61 8.42
C VAL A 96 -10.06 11.85 7.24
N GLU A 97 -9.65 12.58 6.20
CA GLU A 97 -8.95 11.98 5.08
C GLU A 97 -7.51 11.66 5.47
N VAL A 98 -7.11 10.42 5.20
CA VAL A 98 -5.73 9.95 5.41
C VAL A 98 -5.23 9.36 4.10
N THR A 99 -4.02 9.76 3.70
CA THR A 99 -3.39 9.30 2.46
C THR A 99 -2.00 8.77 2.73
N GLY A 100 -1.54 7.86 1.88
CA GLY A 100 -0.17 7.40 1.94
C GLY A 100 0.33 6.83 0.61
N ARG A 101 1.65 6.76 0.52
CA ARG A 101 2.37 6.07 -0.56
C ARG A 101 3.49 5.26 0.07
N GLN A 102 3.54 3.97 -0.24
CA GLN A 102 4.55 3.06 0.30
C GLN A 102 5.09 2.12 -0.77
N ILE A 103 6.32 1.67 -0.58
CA ILE A 103 6.94 0.68 -1.45
C ILE A 103 6.37 -0.70 -1.12
N LEU A 104 5.94 -1.42 -2.15
CA LEU A 104 5.52 -2.80 -2.03
C LEU A 104 6.75 -3.69 -1.79
N THR A 105 6.75 -4.40 -0.67
CA THR A 105 7.78 -5.38 -0.33
C THR A 105 7.12 -6.74 -0.14
N PRO A 106 7.56 -7.78 -0.88
CA PRO A 106 7.00 -9.14 -0.77
C PRO A 106 7.55 -9.85 0.47
N SER A 107 7.34 -9.27 1.65
CA SER A 107 7.92 -9.74 2.91
C SER A 107 6.98 -10.63 3.72
N ALA A 108 5.68 -10.62 3.45
CA ALA A 108 4.69 -11.34 4.27
C ALA A 108 4.92 -12.85 4.30
N GLY A 109 5.18 -13.48 3.15
CA GLY A 109 5.50 -14.91 3.09
C GLY A 109 6.76 -15.28 3.87
N HIS A 110 7.78 -14.42 3.83
CA HIS A 110 9.02 -14.59 4.62
C HIS A 110 8.78 -14.42 6.11
N ALA A 111 8.00 -13.41 6.53
CA ALA A 111 7.65 -13.18 7.92
C ALA A 111 6.84 -14.36 8.50
N LEU A 112 5.85 -14.85 7.75
CA LEU A 112 5.05 -16.02 8.16
C LEU A 112 5.92 -17.28 8.29
N ALA A 113 6.83 -17.51 7.34
CA ALA A 113 7.78 -18.62 7.42
C ALA A 113 8.64 -18.54 8.69
N GLY A 114 9.13 -17.35 9.05
CA GLY A 114 9.89 -17.14 10.29
C GLY A 114 9.05 -17.36 11.56
N GLN A 115 7.77 -16.98 11.55
CA GLN A 115 6.86 -17.25 12.66
C GLN A 115 6.61 -18.76 12.84
N ILE A 116 6.48 -19.51 11.74
CA ILE A 116 6.37 -20.97 11.77
C ILE A 116 7.64 -21.59 12.38
N ASP A 117 8.83 -21.13 11.95
CA ASP A 117 10.10 -21.61 12.50
C ASP A 117 10.21 -21.31 14.00
N ASN A 118 9.85 -20.10 14.44
CA ASN A 118 9.87 -19.72 15.85
C ASN A 118 8.88 -20.53 16.70
N TYR A 119 7.68 -20.79 16.16
CA TYR A 119 6.68 -21.64 16.82
C TYR A 119 7.17 -23.08 16.99
N ALA A 120 7.85 -23.62 15.98
CA ALA A 120 8.39 -24.98 16.01
C ALA A 120 9.65 -25.13 16.87
N ALA A 121 10.42 -24.06 17.08
CA ALA A 121 11.72 -24.10 17.76
C ALA A 121 11.69 -24.71 19.17
N HIS A 122 10.56 -24.61 19.88
CA HIS A 122 10.41 -25.04 21.27
C HIS A 122 9.47 -26.23 21.42
N ARG A 123 9.11 -26.93 20.33
CA ARG A 123 8.11 -28.00 20.33
C ARG A 123 8.63 -29.28 19.67
N ALA A 124 8.94 -30.28 20.48
CA ALA A 124 9.39 -31.59 20.01
C ALA A 124 8.26 -32.48 19.50
N ASP A 125 7.00 -32.16 19.82
CA ASP A 125 5.81 -32.93 19.45
C ASP A 125 5.35 -32.70 18.00
N LEU A 126 5.89 -31.69 17.32
CA LEU A 126 5.47 -31.33 15.97
C LEU A 126 6.21 -32.14 14.89
N PRO A 127 5.51 -32.73 13.90
CA PRO A 127 6.15 -33.42 12.79
C PRO A 127 7.03 -32.47 11.95
N ARG A 128 8.34 -32.73 11.90
CA ARG A 128 9.32 -31.87 11.20
C ARG A 128 8.99 -31.66 9.73
N ASP A 129 8.55 -32.71 9.03
CA ASP A 129 8.16 -32.62 7.61
C ASP A 129 6.92 -31.76 7.37
N LEU A 130 5.97 -31.75 8.31
CA LEU A 130 4.82 -30.87 8.22
C LEU A 130 5.26 -29.41 8.35
N MET A 131 6.11 -29.11 9.34
CA MET A 131 6.62 -27.74 9.56
C MET A 131 7.43 -27.24 8.35
N ARG A 132 8.28 -28.10 7.78
CA ARG A 132 9.03 -27.78 6.56
C ARG A 132 8.11 -27.44 5.39
N ARG A 133 7.07 -28.25 5.15
CA ARG A 133 6.09 -28.02 4.08
C ARG A 133 5.31 -26.72 4.30
N LEU A 134 4.80 -26.49 5.50
CA LEU A 134 4.07 -25.25 5.85
C LEU A 134 4.92 -24.00 5.61
N ARG A 135 6.20 -24.05 5.99
CA ARG A 135 7.16 -22.95 5.77
C ARG A 135 7.43 -22.70 4.28
N GLU A 136 7.62 -23.76 3.51
CA GLU A 136 7.81 -23.65 2.05
C GLU A 136 6.55 -23.10 1.36
N ASP A 137 5.37 -23.57 1.77
CA ASP A 137 4.09 -23.06 1.28
C ASP A 137 3.92 -21.58 1.64
N ALA A 138 4.25 -21.17 2.87
CA ALA A 138 4.19 -19.77 3.28
C ALA A 138 5.07 -18.86 2.40
N ARG A 139 6.26 -19.32 1.99
CA ARG A 139 7.16 -18.57 1.09
C ARG A 139 6.66 -18.52 -0.35
N ARG A 140 5.98 -19.57 -0.81
CA ARG A 140 5.46 -19.66 -2.19
C ARG A 140 4.14 -18.91 -2.38
N LYS A 141 3.38 -18.68 -1.32
CA LYS A 141 2.13 -17.92 -1.41
C LYS A 141 2.43 -16.47 -1.78
N ASP A 142 1.69 -15.99 -2.78
CA ASP A 142 1.67 -14.58 -3.15
C ASP A 142 0.83 -13.79 -2.13
N LEU A 143 1.44 -13.51 -0.98
CA LEU A 143 0.82 -12.73 0.09
C LEU A 143 1.47 -11.36 0.14
N LEU A 144 0.62 -10.33 0.05
CA LEU A 144 0.97 -8.98 0.39
C LEU A 144 0.28 -8.59 1.69
N SER A 145 1.07 -8.31 2.71
CA SER A 145 0.60 -7.72 3.97
C SER A 145 1.61 -6.70 4.41
N GLN A 146 1.18 -5.44 4.46
CA GLN A 146 2.00 -4.32 4.85
C GLN A 146 1.19 -3.37 5.72
N THR A 147 1.86 -2.73 6.67
CA THR A 147 1.29 -1.61 7.40
C THR A 147 0.99 -0.46 6.45
N LEU A 148 -0.03 0.33 6.76
CA LEU A 148 -0.29 1.60 6.06
C LEU A 148 0.59 2.68 6.66
N ASP A 149 1.71 2.96 6.01
CA ASP A 149 2.70 3.93 6.49
C ASP A 149 2.08 5.32 6.61
N GLY A 150 2.34 6.00 7.74
CA GLY A 150 1.79 7.33 8.02
C GLY A 150 0.33 7.34 8.51
N PHE A 151 -0.42 6.25 8.39
CA PHE A 151 -1.82 6.19 8.86
C PHE A 151 -1.94 6.49 10.35
N GLY A 152 -1.24 5.70 11.18
CA GLY A 152 -1.27 5.88 12.63
C GLY A 152 -0.60 7.17 13.12
N ALA A 153 0.28 7.77 12.32
CA ALA A 153 0.86 9.09 12.64
C ALA A 153 -0.18 10.19 12.43
N THR A 154 -0.88 10.15 11.29
CA THR A 154 -1.96 11.10 10.96
C THR A 154 -3.07 11.06 12.00
N LEU A 155 -3.50 9.87 12.42
CA LEU A 155 -4.52 9.72 13.49
C LEU A 155 -4.06 10.24 14.86
N LYS A 156 -2.74 10.28 15.11
CA LYS A 156 -2.18 10.87 16.33
C LYS A 156 -1.95 12.38 16.20
N GLN A 157 -2.43 13.00 15.12
CA GLN A 157 -2.10 14.37 14.75
C GLN A 157 -0.61 14.64 14.79
N ARG A 158 0.16 13.74 14.19
CA ARG A 158 1.59 13.92 14.01
C ARG A 158 1.86 14.15 12.55
N GLU A 159 2.55 15.24 12.23
CA GLU A 159 2.99 15.54 10.87
C GLU A 159 3.96 14.43 10.44
N PRO A 160 3.60 13.55 9.48
CA PRO A 160 4.43 12.40 9.13
C PRO A 160 5.71 12.80 8.35
N GLY A 161 5.86 14.08 8.01
CA GLY A 161 7.06 14.65 7.40
C GLY A 161 8.22 14.86 8.37
N ALA A 162 9.35 15.33 7.83
CA ALA A 162 10.55 15.62 8.61
C ALA A 162 10.24 16.64 9.73
N ALA A 163 10.49 16.24 10.97
CA ALA A 163 10.41 17.15 12.10
C ALA A 163 11.45 18.26 11.92
N ARG A 164 11.04 19.53 12.12
CA ARG A 164 12.03 20.60 12.25
C ARG A 164 12.79 20.39 13.54
N ARG A 165 14.11 20.32 13.45
CA ARG A 165 14.95 20.33 14.65
C ARG A 165 14.73 21.63 15.41
N PRO A 166 14.52 21.59 16.74
CA PRO A 166 14.46 22.80 17.52
C PRO A 166 15.83 23.50 17.51
N PRO A 167 15.89 24.81 17.80
CA PRO A 167 17.16 25.51 17.94
C PRO A 167 18.05 24.84 19.00
N ARG A 168 19.38 24.91 18.84
CA ARG A 168 20.36 24.23 19.71
C ARG A 168 20.21 24.56 21.21
N SER A 169 19.72 25.75 21.53
CA SER A 169 19.42 26.18 22.90
C SER A 169 18.26 25.41 23.54
N VAL A 170 17.28 24.99 22.72
CA VAL A 170 16.11 24.22 23.13
C VAL A 170 16.41 22.71 23.07
N GLU A 171 17.21 22.25 22.10
CA GLU A 171 17.66 20.84 22.01
C GLU A 171 18.27 20.31 23.32
N ALA A 172 19.01 21.15 24.06
CA ALA A 172 19.61 20.76 25.34
C ALA A 172 18.58 20.48 26.45
N LEU A 173 17.33 20.94 26.30
CA LEU A 173 16.27 20.83 27.30
C LEU A 173 15.26 19.70 27.00
N VAL A 174 15.03 19.37 25.73
CA VAL A 174 14.01 18.39 25.28
C VAL A 174 14.59 17.09 24.72
N ASP A 175 15.92 16.93 24.83
CA ASP A 175 16.69 15.82 24.26
C ASP A 175 16.58 15.73 22.73
N ARG A 176 17.52 15.01 22.11
CA ARG A 176 17.55 14.79 20.66
C ARG A 176 16.45 13.84 20.25
N THR A 177 15.25 14.37 20.03
CA THR A 177 14.12 13.57 19.57
C THR A 177 13.77 13.92 18.12
N ASP A 178 13.96 12.96 17.21
CA ASP A 178 13.42 13.01 15.84
C ASP A 178 11.90 12.67 15.85
N SER A 179 11.19 13.14 16.89
CA SER A 179 9.76 12.88 17.02
C SER A 179 8.97 13.79 16.07
N PRO A 180 8.01 13.24 15.30
CA PRO A 180 7.10 14.04 14.49
C PRO A 180 6.41 15.13 15.30
N ALA A 181 6.31 16.34 14.75
CA ALA A 181 5.67 17.46 15.43
C ALA A 181 4.16 17.20 15.61
N PRO A 182 3.58 17.53 16.78
CA PRO A 182 2.13 17.48 16.96
C PRO A 182 1.44 18.57 16.12
N VAL A 183 0.23 18.30 15.66
CA VAL A 183 -0.63 19.19 14.88
C VAL A 183 -1.85 19.53 15.74
N PRO A 184 -1.78 20.50 16.66
CA PRO A 184 -2.82 20.77 17.65
C PRO A 184 -4.12 21.39 17.08
N GLY A 185 -4.20 21.58 15.76
CA GLY A 185 -5.29 22.28 15.08
C GLY A 185 -4.75 23.11 13.91
N THR A 186 -5.66 23.68 13.11
CA THR A 186 -5.25 24.56 12.00
C THR A 186 -5.21 26.01 12.52
N PRO A 187 -4.04 26.68 12.52
CA PRO A 187 -3.98 28.08 12.91
C PRO A 187 -4.75 28.96 11.92
N PRO A 188 -5.32 30.10 12.37
CA PRO A 188 -6.00 31.02 11.50
C PRO A 188 -5.04 31.58 10.43
N LYS A 189 -5.50 31.61 9.17
CA LYS A 189 -4.69 32.14 8.05
C LYS A 189 -4.62 33.67 8.05
N TYR A 190 -5.64 34.32 8.60
CA TYR A 190 -5.77 35.78 8.66
C TYR A 190 -6.16 36.23 10.06
N GLY A 191 -5.79 37.46 10.43
CA GLY A 191 -6.19 38.05 11.72
C GLY A 191 -7.71 38.08 11.87
N GLY A 192 -8.20 37.69 13.05
CA GLY A 192 -9.63 37.65 13.38
C GLY A 192 -10.36 36.34 13.08
N GLN A 193 -9.71 35.34 12.45
CA GLN A 193 -10.29 34.01 12.31
C GLN A 193 -10.13 33.19 13.59
N PRO A 194 -11.15 32.42 14.02
CA PRO A 194 -11.00 31.48 15.11
C PRO A 194 -10.04 30.34 14.71
N TRP A 195 -9.40 29.76 15.72
CA TRP A 195 -8.70 28.50 15.53
C TRP A 195 -9.69 27.42 15.10
N LYS A 196 -9.27 26.55 14.19
CA LYS A 196 -10.04 25.32 13.96
C LYS A 196 -9.66 24.30 15.02
N ASP A 197 -10.68 23.67 15.59
CA ASP A 197 -10.52 22.62 16.56
C ASP A 197 -9.66 21.48 16.03
N SER A 198 -8.96 20.86 16.96
CA SER A 198 -8.21 19.64 16.73
C SER A 198 -9.19 18.51 16.37
N VAL A 199 -8.91 17.79 15.27
CA VAL A 199 -9.51 16.48 14.95
C VAL A 199 -8.85 15.32 15.70
N PHE A 200 -8.27 15.57 16.88
CA PHE A 200 -7.62 14.53 17.67
C PHE A 200 -8.69 13.72 18.38
N HIS A 201 -8.53 12.41 18.34
CA HIS A 201 -9.38 11.50 19.08
C HIS A 201 -8.51 10.61 19.96
N GLU A 202 -8.84 10.57 21.25
CA GLU A 202 -8.08 9.83 22.26
C GLU A 202 -8.04 8.32 21.96
N LEU A 203 -9.16 7.79 21.48
CA LEU A 203 -9.29 6.38 21.10
C LEU A 203 -9.15 6.20 19.59
N ARG A 204 -8.23 5.31 19.20
CA ARG A 204 -8.11 4.82 17.81
C ARG A 204 -9.11 3.72 17.53
N ALA A 205 -10.37 4.06 17.65
CA ALA A 205 -11.46 3.15 17.48
C ALA A 205 -12.47 3.87 16.60
N GLY A 206 -12.42 3.61 15.29
CA GLY A 206 -13.28 4.25 14.30
C GLY A 206 -13.45 3.42 13.05
N GLN A 207 -14.31 3.91 12.16
CA GLN A 207 -14.57 3.30 10.87
C GLN A 207 -13.55 3.83 9.85
N MET A 208 -13.09 2.96 8.95
CA MET A 208 -12.19 3.34 7.88
C MET A 208 -12.72 2.74 6.58
N ALA A 209 -12.77 3.55 5.53
CA ALA A 209 -13.08 3.10 4.18
C ALA A 209 -12.01 3.62 3.22
N PHE A 210 -11.50 2.77 2.34
CA PHE A 210 -10.64 3.23 1.26
C PHE A 210 -11.49 3.99 0.25
N THR A 211 -11.05 5.20 -0.11
CA THR A 211 -11.67 6.00 -1.17
C THR A 211 -10.83 5.98 -2.44
N ARG A 212 -9.54 5.67 -2.33
CA ARG A 212 -8.67 5.28 -3.45
C ARG A 212 -7.67 4.23 -2.99
N LEU A 213 -7.46 3.22 -3.83
CA LEU A 213 -6.45 2.19 -3.59
C LEU A 213 -5.88 1.77 -4.95
N SER A 214 -4.59 2.01 -5.17
CA SER A 214 -3.95 1.80 -6.46
C SER A 214 -2.55 1.22 -6.31
N VAL A 215 -2.21 0.26 -7.16
CA VAL A 215 -0.86 -0.27 -7.31
C VAL A 215 -0.23 0.36 -8.55
N VAL A 216 0.95 0.94 -8.38
CA VAL A 216 1.71 1.57 -9.47
C VAL A 216 2.99 0.77 -9.70
N ASP A 217 3.27 0.43 -10.95
CA ASP A 217 4.51 -0.25 -11.34
C ASP A 217 5.68 0.70 -11.57
N ARG A 218 6.87 0.14 -11.72
CA ARG A 218 8.10 0.93 -11.99
C ARG A 218 8.06 1.75 -13.29
N PHE A 219 7.13 1.46 -14.19
CA PHE A 219 6.98 2.10 -15.49
C PHE A 219 5.82 3.12 -15.51
N GLY A 220 5.19 3.39 -14.35
CA GLY A 220 4.10 4.34 -14.21
C GLY A 220 2.72 3.81 -14.64
N ARG A 221 2.59 2.52 -14.98
CA ARG A 221 1.27 1.90 -15.16
C ARG A 221 0.64 1.70 -13.80
N ALA A 222 -0.65 1.98 -13.70
CA ALA A 222 -1.40 1.85 -12.45
C ALA A 222 -2.59 0.90 -12.63
N VAL A 223 -2.90 0.15 -11.58
CA VAL A 223 -4.12 -0.64 -11.43
C VAL A 223 -4.85 -0.14 -10.19
N ASN A 224 -6.10 0.29 -10.36
CA ASN A 224 -6.97 0.60 -9.24
C ASN A 224 -7.56 -0.70 -8.69
N LEU A 225 -7.52 -0.86 -7.38
CA LEU A 225 -8.00 -2.07 -6.69
C LEU A 225 -9.43 -1.93 -6.19
N ILE A 226 -9.98 -0.72 -6.20
CA ILE A 226 -11.36 -0.43 -5.84
C ILE A 226 -11.96 0.53 -6.86
N ASP A 227 -13.25 0.34 -7.15
CA ASP A 227 -14.04 1.24 -7.99
C ASP A 227 -14.81 2.26 -7.15
N ASP A 228 -15.27 1.85 -5.96
CA ASP A 228 -15.99 2.68 -4.98
C ASP A 228 -15.65 2.29 -3.52
N GLU A 229 -16.16 3.07 -2.57
CA GLU A 229 -15.86 2.93 -1.13
C GLU A 229 -16.44 1.67 -0.48
N LEU A 230 -17.46 1.07 -1.11
CA LEU A 230 -18.14 -0.16 -0.69
C LEU A 230 -17.62 -1.40 -1.41
N HIS A 231 -16.51 -1.27 -2.15
CA HIS A 231 -15.90 -2.39 -2.87
C HIS A 231 -15.59 -3.60 -1.97
N PHE A 232 -15.29 -3.37 -0.69
CA PHE A 232 -15.10 -4.44 0.29
C PHE A 232 -16.26 -4.50 1.28
N GLU A 233 -16.68 -5.72 1.61
CA GLU A 233 -17.62 -5.97 2.69
C GLU A 233 -17.10 -5.37 4.02
N PRO A 234 -17.89 -4.52 4.71
CA PRO A 234 -17.46 -3.92 5.96
C PRO A 234 -17.16 -4.96 7.04
N VAL A 235 -15.90 -5.06 7.44
CA VAL A 235 -15.50 -5.92 8.56
C VAL A 235 -15.69 -5.15 9.87
N ARG A 236 -16.65 -5.59 10.68
CA ARG A 236 -16.96 -4.97 11.97
C ARG A 236 -16.45 -5.83 13.13
N PRO A 237 -15.59 -5.30 14.02
CA PRO A 237 -15.23 -6.01 15.24
C PRO A 237 -16.39 -5.93 16.25
N GLY A 238 -16.64 -7.01 16.99
CA GLY A 238 -17.76 -7.08 17.96
C GLY A 238 -17.89 -5.89 18.94
N PRO A 239 -16.80 -5.27 19.44
CA PRO A 239 -16.90 -4.07 20.31
C PRO A 239 -17.44 -2.81 19.63
N MET A 240 -17.51 -2.81 18.29
CA MET A 240 -18.08 -1.73 17.47
C MET A 240 -19.50 -2.04 16.98
N THR A 241 -20.08 -3.15 17.44
CA THR A 241 -21.52 -3.39 17.28
C THR A 241 -22.24 -2.48 18.28
N PRO A 242 -23.06 -1.53 17.80
CA PRO A 242 -23.78 -0.65 18.70
C PRO A 242 -24.86 -1.41 19.47
N ASP A 243 -25.15 -0.97 20.68
CA ASP A 243 -26.22 -1.57 21.51
C ASP A 243 -27.61 -1.35 20.89
N HIS A 244 -27.74 -0.35 20.01
CA HIS A 244 -28.94 -0.04 19.24
C HIS A 244 -28.64 0.07 17.74
N PRO A 245 -29.56 -0.32 16.84
CA PRO A 245 -29.41 -0.10 15.41
C PRO A 245 -29.22 1.39 15.09
N ILE A 246 -28.28 1.70 14.19
CA ILE A 246 -27.97 3.09 13.78
C ILE A 246 -28.74 3.48 12.50
N ASP A 247 -29.52 2.55 11.95
CA ASP A 247 -30.39 2.80 10.81
C ASP A 247 -31.83 3.06 11.26
N ALA A 248 -32.14 4.34 11.42
CA ALA A 248 -33.42 4.90 10.99
C ALA A 248 -33.11 6.31 10.45
N ARG A 249 -32.70 6.39 9.18
CA ARG A 249 -32.89 7.65 8.45
C ARG A 249 -34.39 7.95 8.43
N PRO A 250 -34.84 9.19 8.74
CA PRO A 250 -36.16 9.63 8.33
C PRO A 250 -36.27 9.66 6.79
#